data_AF-A0A9P7CPB7-F1
#
_entry.id   AF-A0A9P7CPB7-F1
#
_cell.length_a   1.000
_cell.length_b   1.000
_cell.length_c   1.000
_cell.angle_alpha   90.00
_cell.angle_beta   90.00
_cell.angle_gamma   90.00
#
_symmetry.space_group_name_H-M   'P 1'
#
loop_
_entity.id
_entity.type
_entity.pdbx_description
1 polymer ?
#
loop_
_entity_poly.entity_id
_entity_poly.type
_entity_poly.pdbx_seq_one_letter_code
_entity_poly.pdbx_strand_id
1 'polypeptide(L)'
;MLKPFESLFDVYTVYVQHPVISKWLGLALFLSLFLNSYLLNFTKQQQQHQHQQQPQPEPVTAAPIKTLLKKSVKPKRKSVHHHSDIVRPVDEILSLLGTPEALSDEEIISVVQAGKLAAYALEKVLGDFERAVIIRRALISRASTTKTLEHSLLPVTNYHYDKVMGACCENVIGYMPIPVGVAGPMNIDGEMIHIPMATTEGCLVASTARGCKAINAGGGAITIVTADGMTRAPCVEFPTITRAAQCKQWIEQEGKDIVADAFNSTSRFARVKKLKVAIAGKLVYLRFSTTTGDAMGMNMISKGCEKALSKIEEYFPDMQIISLSGNFCTDKKPAAVNWIEGRGKSTVAEAVIPAAVVEKVLKTTVDALVELNISKNLVGSAMAGSVGGFNAHAANILTAVYLATGQDPAQNVESSNCMTLMKAINDGKDLYISCTMPCIEVGTIGGGTILPPQQAMLDMLGVRGPHPTEPGANARRLARIICASVMAGELSLCAALAAGHLVKAHMAHNRNTQPMMTATPPATPAESSIVPGSCIKS
;
A
#
# COMPACT_ATOMS: atom_id res chain seq x y z
N MET A 1 14.81 -42.68 -0.65
CA MET A 1 13.78 -42.27 -1.62
C MET A 1 14.41 -41.73 -2.91
N LEU A 2 15.17 -42.53 -3.67
CA LEU A 2 15.85 -42.07 -4.92
C LEU A 2 15.46 -42.84 -6.19
N LYS A 3 14.69 -43.94 -6.08
CA LYS A 3 14.31 -44.79 -7.21
C LYS A 3 13.41 -44.15 -8.31
N PRO A 4 12.56 -43.13 -8.05
CA PRO A 4 11.70 -42.60 -9.12
C PRO A 4 12.44 -41.81 -10.20
N PHE A 5 13.49 -41.08 -9.82
CA PHE A 5 14.21 -40.17 -10.73
C PHE A 5 15.13 -40.89 -11.71
N GLU A 6 15.75 -42.01 -11.30
CA GLU A 6 16.57 -42.83 -12.19
C GLU A 6 15.73 -43.45 -13.31
N SER A 7 14.52 -43.95 -13.00
CA SER A 7 13.63 -44.52 -14.03
C SER A 7 13.21 -43.49 -15.09
N LEU A 8 13.09 -42.22 -14.70
CA LEU A 8 12.69 -41.14 -15.60
C LEU A 8 13.83 -40.76 -16.55
N PHE A 9 15.07 -40.86 -16.08
CA PHE A 9 16.28 -40.64 -16.89
C PHE A 9 16.54 -41.79 -17.87
N ASP A 10 16.28 -43.03 -17.47
CA ASP A 10 16.38 -44.21 -18.34
C ASP A 10 15.32 -44.17 -19.45
N VAL A 11 14.09 -43.78 -19.11
CA VAL A 11 13.03 -43.56 -20.11
C VAL A 11 13.42 -42.42 -21.07
N TYR A 12 13.95 -41.31 -20.56
CA TYR A 12 14.39 -40.19 -21.37
C TYR A 12 15.52 -40.56 -22.35
N THR A 13 16.52 -41.33 -21.89
CA THR A 13 17.64 -41.78 -22.74
C THR A 13 17.18 -42.72 -23.86
N VAL A 14 16.23 -43.62 -23.59
CA VAL A 14 15.66 -44.51 -24.61
C VAL A 14 14.93 -43.73 -25.71
N TYR A 15 14.12 -42.73 -25.35
CA TYR A 15 13.33 -41.97 -26.32
C TYR A 15 14.15 -40.97 -27.15
N VAL A 16 15.18 -40.36 -26.56
CA VAL A 16 16.08 -39.42 -27.26
C VAL A 16 17.04 -40.14 -28.21
N GLN A 17 17.39 -41.40 -27.93
CA GLN A 17 18.22 -42.22 -28.82
C GLN A 17 17.42 -42.95 -29.90
N HIS A 18 16.09 -43.00 -29.80
CA HIS A 18 15.25 -43.64 -30.81
C HIS A 18 15.26 -42.84 -32.13
N PRO A 19 15.66 -43.43 -33.27
CA PRO A 19 16.02 -42.71 -34.49
C PRO A 19 14.86 -41.96 -35.15
N VAL A 20 13.62 -42.33 -34.83
CA VAL A 20 12.40 -41.68 -35.33
C VAL A 20 11.87 -40.65 -34.34
N ILE A 21 11.83 -40.98 -33.04
CA ILE A 21 11.18 -40.13 -32.02
C ILE A 21 12.05 -38.90 -31.74
N SER A 22 13.37 -39.07 -31.73
CA SER A 22 14.34 -37.97 -31.61
C SER A 22 14.19 -36.93 -32.72
N LYS A 23 13.92 -37.36 -33.96
CA LYS A 23 13.68 -36.44 -35.09
C LYS A 23 12.38 -35.65 -34.94
N TRP A 24 11.31 -36.29 -34.48
CA TRP A 24 10.03 -35.61 -34.23
C TRP A 24 10.10 -34.65 -33.03
N LEU A 25 10.82 -35.01 -31.96
CA LEU A 25 11.10 -34.12 -30.84
C LEU A 25 11.94 -32.90 -31.27
N GLY A 26 12.96 -33.12 -32.11
CA GLY A 26 13.76 -32.04 -32.70
C GLY A 26 12.93 -31.11 -33.58
N LEU A 27 12.04 -31.66 -34.41
CA LEU A 27 11.12 -30.87 -35.25
C LEU A 27 10.14 -30.05 -34.40
N ALA A 28 9.56 -30.65 -33.36
CA ALA A 28 8.63 -29.97 -32.46
C ALA A 28 9.31 -28.84 -31.67
N LEU A 29 10.53 -29.07 -31.19
CA LEU A 29 11.33 -28.05 -30.50
C LEU A 29 11.69 -26.90 -31.46
N PHE A 30 12.10 -27.22 -32.69
CA PHE A 30 12.38 -26.20 -33.71
C PHE A 30 11.15 -25.37 -34.04
N LEU A 31 9.99 -26.00 -34.22
CA LEU A 31 8.72 -25.31 -34.49
C LEU A 31 8.34 -24.39 -33.31
N SER A 32 8.51 -24.87 -32.08
CA SER A 32 8.22 -24.10 -30.85
C SER A 32 9.13 -22.87 -30.72
N LEU A 33 10.45 -23.05 -30.93
CA LEU A 33 11.41 -21.95 -30.86
C LEU A 33 11.19 -20.93 -31.98
N PHE A 34 10.82 -21.39 -33.18
CA PHE A 34 10.49 -20.53 -34.31
C PHE A 34 9.22 -19.72 -34.05
N LEU A 35 8.12 -20.36 -33.62
CA LEU A 35 6.86 -19.67 -33.29
C LEU A 35 7.04 -18.65 -32.16
N ASN A 36 7.76 -19.00 -31.09
CA ASN A 36 8.02 -18.08 -29.99
C ASN A 36 8.88 -16.88 -30.43
N SER A 37 9.91 -17.11 -31.25
CA SER A 37 10.73 -16.01 -31.80
C SER A 37 9.94 -15.12 -32.75
N TYR A 38 9.08 -15.71 -33.59
CA TYR A 38 8.21 -14.98 -34.50
C TYR A 38 7.19 -14.12 -33.75
N LEU A 39 6.51 -14.67 -32.74
CA LEU A 39 5.56 -13.94 -31.91
C LEU A 39 6.23 -12.79 -31.13
N LEU A 40 7.42 -13.00 -30.57
CA LEU A 40 8.17 -11.95 -29.89
C LEU A 40 8.57 -10.80 -30.83
N ASN A 41 8.98 -11.11 -32.06
CA ASN A 41 9.32 -10.09 -33.05
C ASN A 41 8.08 -9.33 -33.56
N PHE A 42 6.96 -10.02 -33.74
CA PHE A 42 5.68 -9.39 -34.09
C PHE A 42 5.21 -8.42 -32.99
N THR A 43 5.38 -8.79 -31.73
CA THR A 43 5.05 -7.94 -30.57
C THR A 43 5.94 -6.69 -30.52
N LYS A 44 7.25 -6.82 -30.82
CA LYS A 44 8.18 -5.68 -30.93
C LYS A 44 7.82 -4.72 -32.07
N GLN A 45 7.40 -5.25 -33.23
CA GLN A 45 6.96 -4.41 -34.35
C GLN A 45 5.69 -3.62 -34.02
N GLN A 46 4.74 -4.20 -33.29
CA GLN A 46 3.55 -3.47 -32.83
C GLN A 46 3.89 -2.35 -31.84
N GLN A 47 4.84 -2.57 -30.92
CA GLN A 47 5.28 -1.54 -29.98
C GLN A 47 6.00 -0.37 -30.67
N GLN A 48 6.74 -0.63 -31.76
CA GLN A 48 7.38 0.41 -32.56
C GLN A 48 6.36 1.24 -33.36
N HIS A 49 5.33 0.60 -33.92
CA HIS A 49 4.25 1.33 -34.62
C HIS A 49 3.41 2.20 -33.67
N GLN A 50 3.22 1.78 -32.41
CA GLN A 50 2.55 2.61 -31.39
C GLN A 50 3.38 3.84 -30.98
N HIS A 51 4.71 3.77 -30.99
CA HIS A 51 5.57 4.92 -30.67
C HIS A 51 5.64 5.96 -31.81
N GLN A 52 5.46 5.56 -33.07
CA GLN A 52 5.49 6.48 -34.21
C GLN A 52 4.20 7.29 -34.41
N GLN A 53 3.10 6.94 -33.70
CA GLN A 53 1.80 7.62 -33.82
C GLN A 53 1.46 8.57 -32.66
N GLN A 54 2.39 8.80 -31.71
CA GLN A 54 2.21 9.84 -30.68
C GLN A 54 2.70 11.21 -31.20
N PRO A 55 1.87 12.28 -31.17
CA PRO A 55 2.33 13.62 -31.49
C PRO A 55 3.36 14.13 -30.46
N GLN A 56 4.42 14.79 -30.94
CA GLN A 56 5.36 15.50 -30.07
C GLN A 56 4.65 16.66 -29.35
N PRO A 57 4.94 16.91 -28.05
CA PRO A 57 4.38 18.06 -27.35
C PRO A 57 5.09 19.34 -27.77
N GLU A 58 4.33 20.33 -28.25
CA GLU A 58 4.82 21.70 -28.50
C GLU A 58 5.22 22.41 -27.19
N PRO A 59 6.22 23.31 -27.24
CA PRO A 59 6.68 24.04 -26.06
C PRO A 59 5.68 25.13 -25.63
N VAL A 60 5.11 24.97 -24.44
CA VAL A 60 4.20 25.95 -23.84
C VAL A 60 5.00 27.11 -23.23
N THR A 61 4.97 28.27 -23.89
CA THR A 61 5.40 29.55 -23.30
C THR A 61 4.48 29.93 -22.14
N ALA A 62 5.07 30.17 -20.96
CA ALA A 62 4.36 30.54 -19.74
C ALA A 62 3.74 31.95 -19.84
N ALA A 63 2.42 32.04 -19.65
CA ALA A 63 1.71 33.29 -19.41
C ALA A 63 1.53 33.55 -17.89
N PRO A 64 1.43 34.81 -17.44
CA PRO A 64 1.50 35.15 -16.02
C PRO A 64 0.22 34.75 -15.27
N ILE A 65 0.40 34.09 -14.13
CA ILE A 65 -0.67 33.70 -13.21
C ILE A 65 -1.28 34.96 -12.59
N LYS A 66 -2.50 35.34 -13.00
CA LYS A 66 -3.34 36.26 -12.24
C LYS A 66 -4.04 35.49 -11.12
N THR A 67 -3.80 35.93 -9.90
CA THR A 67 -4.38 35.47 -8.65
C THR A 67 -5.91 35.57 -8.69
N LEU A 68 -6.60 34.44 -8.90
CA LEU A 68 -8.06 34.37 -8.73
C LEU A 68 -8.39 34.03 -7.27
N LEU A 69 -8.93 35.02 -6.58
CA LEU A 69 -9.52 34.92 -5.25
C LEU A 69 -10.55 33.77 -5.19
N LYS A 70 -10.40 32.91 -4.18
CA LYS A 70 -11.33 31.83 -3.83
C LYS A 70 -12.75 32.37 -3.69
N LYS A 71 -13.65 32.00 -4.60
CA LYS A 71 -15.09 32.06 -4.34
C LYS A 71 -15.50 30.84 -3.51
N SER A 72 -16.10 31.12 -2.36
CA SER A 72 -16.78 30.15 -1.50
C SER A 72 -17.81 29.34 -2.31
N VAL A 73 -17.64 28.02 -2.35
CA VAL A 73 -18.60 27.09 -2.95
C VAL A 73 -19.71 26.88 -1.93
N LYS A 74 -20.88 27.47 -2.18
CA LYS A 74 -22.12 27.15 -1.46
C LYS A 74 -22.62 25.76 -1.87
N PRO A 75 -23.26 24.99 -0.95
CA PRO A 75 -23.79 23.68 -1.28
C PRO A 75 -24.90 23.82 -2.33
N LYS A 76 -24.75 23.16 -3.48
CA LYS A 76 -25.76 23.14 -4.55
C LYS A 76 -26.95 22.26 -4.11
N ARG A 77 -28.15 22.78 -4.40
CA ARG A 77 -29.46 22.11 -4.30
C ARG A 77 -29.43 20.75 -5.02
N LYS A 78 -30.09 19.75 -4.42
CA LYS A 78 -30.42 18.45 -5.06
C LYS A 78 -30.98 18.70 -6.46
N SER A 79 -30.31 18.20 -7.49
CA SER A 79 -30.83 18.20 -8.86
C SER A 79 -32.02 17.26 -8.93
N VAL A 80 -33.15 17.77 -9.41
CA VAL A 80 -34.31 16.97 -9.76
C VAL A 80 -33.95 16.22 -11.04
N HIS A 81 -33.81 14.90 -10.97
CA HIS A 81 -33.57 14.07 -12.15
C HIS A 81 -34.76 14.20 -13.11
N HIS A 82 -34.53 14.75 -14.30
CA HIS A 82 -35.50 14.72 -15.39
C HIS A 82 -35.50 13.30 -15.98
N HIS A 83 -36.49 12.50 -15.58
CA HIS A 83 -36.82 11.27 -16.28
C HIS A 83 -37.65 11.61 -17.52
N SER A 84 -36.99 11.96 -18.62
CA SER A 84 -37.60 11.81 -19.94
C SER A 84 -37.05 10.52 -20.56
N ASP A 85 -37.92 9.53 -20.79
CA ASP A 85 -37.55 8.24 -21.41
C ASP A 85 -37.14 8.38 -22.88
N ILE A 86 -37.21 9.58 -23.44
CA ILE A 86 -36.84 9.88 -24.81
C ILE A 86 -35.37 10.31 -24.82
N VAL A 87 -34.50 9.47 -25.40
CA VAL A 87 -33.09 9.78 -25.68
C VAL A 87 -33.01 10.56 -26.99
N ARG A 88 -32.54 11.81 -26.94
CA ARG A 88 -32.32 12.63 -28.15
C ARG A 88 -31.24 12.02 -29.07
N PRO A 89 -31.20 12.40 -30.36
CA PRO A 89 -30.10 12.01 -31.24
C PRO A 89 -28.74 12.50 -30.72
N VAL A 90 -27.69 11.70 -30.94
CA VAL A 90 -26.33 11.97 -30.42
C VAL A 90 -25.83 13.37 -30.79
N ASP A 91 -26.09 13.85 -32.00
CA ASP A 91 -25.65 15.17 -32.46
C ASP A 91 -26.32 16.33 -31.69
N GLU A 92 -27.59 16.16 -31.31
CA GLU A 92 -28.31 17.12 -30.48
C GLU A 92 -27.77 17.11 -29.04
N ILE A 93 -27.52 15.93 -28.48
CA ILE A 93 -26.91 15.78 -27.16
C ILE A 93 -25.53 16.45 -27.12
N LEU A 94 -24.71 16.27 -28.16
CA LEU A 94 -23.39 16.89 -28.28
C LEU A 94 -23.46 18.42 -28.22
N SER A 95 -24.46 19.03 -28.84
CA SER A 95 -24.67 20.48 -28.80
C SER A 95 -25.01 21.01 -27.39
N LEU A 96 -25.56 20.14 -26.54
CA LEU A 96 -26.01 20.44 -25.18
C LEU A 96 -25.00 20.06 -24.10
N LEU A 97 -23.83 19.53 -24.46
CA LEU A 97 -22.78 19.19 -23.49
C LEU A 97 -22.27 20.39 -22.69
N GLY A 98 -22.48 21.63 -23.17
CA GLY A 98 -22.19 22.85 -22.42
C GLY A 98 -23.15 23.11 -21.25
N THR A 99 -24.29 22.42 -21.21
CA THR A 99 -25.31 22.47 -20.15
C THR A 99 -25.70 21.06 -19.71
N PRO A 100 -24.76 20.31 -19.10
CA PRO A 100 -24.94 18.89 -18.78
C PRO A 100 -26.12 18.62 -17.83
N GLU A 101 -26.59 19.62 -17.08
CA GLU A 101 -27.77 19.51 -16.21
C GLU A 101 -29.08 19.34 -16.99
N ALA A 102 -29.10 19.69 -18.28
CA ALA A 102 -30.25 19.53 -19.18
C ALA A 102 -30.30 18.16 -19.89
N LEU A 103 -29.28 17.32 -19.69
CA LEU A 103 -29.16 15.99 -20.29
C LEU A 103 -29.54 14.92 -19.26
N SER A 104 -30.23 13.86 -19.68
CA SER A 104 -30.49 12.69 -18.84
C SER A 104 -29.26 11.78 -18.75
N ASP A 105 -29.24 10.87 -17.79
CA ASP A 105 -28.12 9.92 -17.65
C ASP A 105 -28.02 8.98 -18.86
N GLU A 106 -29.16 8.52 -19.39
CA GLU A 106 -29.22 7.68 -20.59
C GLU A 106 -28.68 8.39 -21.83
N GLU A 107 -28.92 9.70 -21.96
CA GLU A 107 -28.37 10.51 -23.05
C GLU A 107 -26.85 10.59 -22.97
N ILE A 108 -26.28 10.85 -21.79
CA ILE A 108 -24.83 10.85 -21.60
C ILE A 108 -24.23 9.47 -21.88
N ILE A 109 -24.88 8.40 -21.42
CA ILE A 109 -24.46 7.01 -21.68
C ILE A 109 -24.40 6.77 -23.19
N SER A 110 -25.42 7.18 -23.94
CA SER A 110 -25.49 6.97 -25.40
C SER A 110 -24.34 7.66 -26.15
N VAL A 111 -23.96 8.88 -25.74
CA VAL A 111 -22.84 9.63 -26.34
C VAL A 111 -21.49 8.97 -26.07
N VAL A 112 -21.31 8.42 -24.86
CA VAL A 112 -20.09 7.69 -24.51
C VAL A 112 -20.01 6.37 -25.28
N GLN A 113 -21.12 5.62 -25.40
CA GLN A 113 -21.19 4.39 -26.18
C GLN A 113 -20.95 4.62 -27.68
N ALA A 114 -21.39 5.76 -28.21
CA ALA A 114 -21.11 6.19 -29.58
C ALA A 114 -19.63 6.63 -29.80
N GLY A 115 -18.78 6.58 -28.77
CA GLY A 115 -17.38 6.98 -28.85
C GLY A 115 -17.17 8.49 -29.00
N LYS A 116 -18.19 9.30 -28.75
CA LYS A 116 -18.14 10.77 -28.91
C LYS A 116 -17.70 11.49 -27.63
N LEU A 117 -17.76 10.81 -26.48
CA LEU A 117 -17.25 11.29 -25.19
C LEU A 117 -16.44 10.18 -24.51
N ALA A 118 -15.24 10.48 -24.05
CA ALA A 118 -14.42 9.52 -23.31
C ALA A 118 -14.91 9.35 -21.86
N ALA A 119 -15.00 8.12 -21.36
CA ALA A 119 -15.52 7.82 -20.02
C ALA A 119 -14.69 8.42 -18.86
N TYR A 120 -13.39 8.69 -19.06
CA TYR A 120 -12.55 9.36 -18.07
C TYR A 120 -12.78 10.88 -18.02
N ALA A 121 -13.47 11.46 -19.02
CA ALA A 121 -13.74 12.89 -19.10
C ALA A 121 -15.07 13.30 -18.43
N LEU A 122 -15.85 12.33 -17.94
CA LEU A 122 -17.18 12.55 -17.36
C LEU A 122 -17.15 13.57 -16.22
N GLU A 123 -16.19 13.50 -15.32
CA GLU A 123 -16.06 14.44 -14.21
C GLU A 123 -15.87 15.88 -14.67
N LYS A 124 -15.06 16.07 -15.73
CA LYS A 124 -14.78 17.40 -16.29
C LYS A 124 -16.00 17.96 -17.04
N VAL A 125 -16.72 17.11 -17.77
CA VAL A 125 -17.86 17.53 -18.59
C VAL A 125 -19.09 17.78 -17.73
N LEU A 126 -19.39 16.89 -16.77
CA LEU A 126 -20.60 16.97 -15.97
C LEU A 126 -20.47 17.96 -14.82
N GLY A 127 -19.27 18.16 -14.26
CA GLY A 127 -19.04 18.96 -13.05
C GLY A 127 -19.65 18.39 -11.77
N ASP A 128 -20.50 17.36 -11.89
CA ASP A 128 -21.03 16.53 -10.81
C ASP A 128 -20.26 15.20 -10.76
N PHE A 129 -19.39 15.08 -9.77
CA PHE A 129 -18.54 13.91 -9.62
C PHE A 129 -19.32 12.64 -9.25
N GLU A 130 -20.38 12.76 -8.44
CA GLU A 130 -21.19 11.58 -8.06
C GLU A 130 -21.95 11.06 -9.27
N ARG A 131 -22.57 11.96 -10.05
CA ARG A 131 -23.24 11.62 -11.31
C ARG A 131 -22.27 10.99 -12.32
N ALA A 132 -21.05 11.52 -12.44
CA ALA A 132 -20.02 10.94 -13.31
C ALA A 132 -19.69 9.48 -12.92
N VAL A 133 -19.58 9.19 -11.62
CA VAL A 133 -19.36 7.84 -11.10
C VAL A 133 -20.55 6.93 -11.42
N ILE A 134 -21.79 7.39 -11.21
CA ILE A 134 -23.01 6.64 -11.53
C ILE A 134 -23.05 6.26 -13.02
N ILE A 135 -22.82 7.22 -13.91
CA ILE A 135 -22.81 7.00 -15.36
C ILE A 135 -21.70 6.03 -15.76
N ARG A 136 -20.47 6.21 -15.24
CA ARG A 136 -19.36 5.28 -15.50
C ARG A 136 -19.71 3.86 -15.07
N ARG A 137 -20.34 3.72 -13.91
CA ARG A 137 -20.74 2.45 -13.32
C ARG A 137 -21.81 1.74 -14.18
N ALA A 138 -22.77 2.48 -14.71
CA ALA A 138 -23.75 1.95 -15.68
C ALA A 138 -23.07 1.51 -16.98
N LEU A 139 -22.20 2.33 -17.56
CA LEU A 139 -21.43 2.00 -18.77
C LEU A 139 -20.64 0.70 -18.63
N ILE A 140 -19.88 0.56 -17.54
CA ILE A 140 -19.09 -0.65 -17.25
C ILE A 140 -20.00 -1.85 -17.00
N SER A 141 -21.08 -1.66 -16.23
CA SER A 141 -22.05 -2.73 -15.97
C SER A 141 -22.62 -3.30 -17.26
N ARG A 142 -23.18 -2.44 -18.12
CA ARG A 142 -23.87 -2.86 -19.35
C ARG A 142 -22.93 -3.50 -20.38
N ALA A 143 -21.65 -3.09 -20.38
CA ALA A 143 -20.60 -3.72 -21.20
C ALA A 143 -20.06 -5.03 -20.62
N SER A 144 -20.25 -5.29 -19.32
CA SER A 144 -19.78 -6.51 -18.66
C SER A 144 -20.69 -7.72 -18.95
N THR A 145 -20.12 -8.92 -18.85
CA THR A 145 -20.87 -10.18 -18.98
C THR A 145 -22.00 -10.30 -17.95
N THR A 146 -21.77 -9.83 -16.72
CA THR A 146 -22.71 -10.04 -15.61
C THR A 146 -23.79 -8.98 -15.52
N LYS A 147 -23.54 -7.75 -16.01
CA LYS A 147 -24.47 -6.61 -15.94
C LYS A 147 -24.97 -6.28 -14.53
N THR A 148 -24.22 -6.68 -13.50
CA THR A 148 -24.63 -6.56 -12.10
C THR A 148 -24.13 -5.29 -11.44
N LEU A 149 -23.08 -4.65 -11.98
CA LEU A 149 -22.41 -3.55 -11.29
C LEU A 149 -23.36 -2.39 -11.05
N GLU A 150 -24.20 -1.99 -12.00
CA GLU A 150 -25.12 -0.84 -11.90
C GLU A 150 -26.06 -0.94 -10.69
N HIS A 151 -26.49 -2.16 -10.34
CA HIS A 151 -27.39 -2.44 -9.22
C HIS A 151 -26.68 -3.14 -8.04
N SER A 152 -25.35 -3.20 -8.04
CA SER A 152 -24.59 -3.86 -6.97
C SER A 152 -24.66 -3.07 -5.67
N LEU A 153 -24.38 -3.74 -4.55
CA LEU A 153 -24.26 -3.15 -3.21
C LEU A 153 -23.00 -2.30 -3.00
N LEU A 154 -22.09 -2.20 -3.97
CA LEU A 154 -20.95 -1.27 -3.90
C LEU A 154 -21.47 0.17 -3.74
N PRO A 155 -21.21 0.84 -2.60
CA PRO A 155 -21.75 2.17 -2.35
C PRO A 155 -21.17 3.22 -3.31
N VAL A 156 -21.98 4.24 -3.60
CA VAL A 156 -21.64 5.33 -4.52
C VAL A 156 -22.00 6.69 -3.93
N THR A 157 -23.16 6.81 -3.30
CA THR A 157 -23.71 8.11 -2.89
C THR A 157 -23.04 8.66 -1.62
N ASN A 158 -23.11 9.98 -1.44
CA ASN A 158 -22.65 10.69 -0.24
C ASN A 158 -21.15 10.50 0.06
N TYR A 159 -20.32 10.48 -0.97
CA TYR A 159 -18.87 10.34 -0.84
C TYR A 159 -18.13 11.56 -1.40
N HIS A 160 -17.02 11.93 -0.77
CA HIS A 160 -16.22 13.10 -1.13
C HIS A 160 -15.33 12.86 -2.36
N TYR A 161 -15.94 12.63 -3.53
CA TYR A 161 -15.22 12.44 -4.80
C TYR A 161 -14.35 13.64 -5.19
N ASP A 162 -14.69 14.85 -4.73
CA ASP A 162 -13.87 16.06 -4.91
C ASP A 162 -12.45 15.91 -4.33
N LYS A 163 -12.28 15.05 -3.32
CA LYS A 163 -10.97 14.75 -2.71
C LYS A 163 -10.24 13.59 -3.39
N VAL A 164 -10.93 12.78 -4.19
CA VAL A 164 -10.33 11.64 -4.88
C VAL A 164 -9.82 12.03 -6.26
N MET A 165 -10.60 12.80 -7.01
CA MET A 165 -10.31 13.13 -8.40
C MET A 165 -9.01 13.91 -8.54
N GLY A 166 -8.10 13.39 -9.38
CA GLY A 166 -6.79 13.99 -9.64
C GLY A 166 -5.80 13.89 -8.48
N ALA A 167 -6.10 13.08 -7.46
CA ALA A 167 -5.26 12.94 -6.27
C ALA A 167 -5.07 11.50 -5.81
N CYS A 168 -6.13 10.69 -5.76
CA CYS A 168 -6.11 9.38 -5.11
C CYS A 168 -6.52 8.20 -5.99
N CYS A 169 -7.39 8.41 -6.99
CA CYS A 169 -7.87 7.33 -7.85
C CYS A 169 -8.45 7.87 -9.16
N GLU A 170 -8.36 7.06 -10.21
CA GLU A 170 -8.94 7.30 -11.53
C GLU A 170 -10.02 6.25 -11.83
N ASN A 171 -10.91 6.54 -12.80
CA ASN A 171 -11.97 5.61 -13.22
C ASN A 171 -12.85 5.09 -12.05
N VAL A 172 -13.15 5.96 -11.10
CA VAL A 172 -13.88 5.65 -9.88
C VAL A 172 -15.29 5.13 -10.18
N ILE A 173 -15.68 4.01 -9.57
CA ILE A 173 -16.99 3.34 -9.72
C ILE A 173 -17.77 3.21 -8.41
N GLY A 174 -17.29 3.85 -7.34
CA GLY A 174 -17.81 3.72 -5.98
C GLY A 174 -16.65 3.69 -4.96
N TYR A 175 -16.94 3.23 -3.76
CA TYR A 175 -15.94 3.05 -2.70
C TYR A 175 -16.17 1.74 -1.94
N MET A 176 -15.11 1.19 -1.35
CA MET A 176 -15.16 -0.08 -0.61
C MET A 176 -15.18 0.18 0.90
N PRO A 177 -16.28 -0.09 1.63
CA PRO A 177 -16.30 -0.01 3.08
C PRO A 177 -15.44 -1.11 3.70
N ILE A 178 -14.53 -0.72 4.61
CA ILE A 178 -13.76 -1.66 5.45
C ILE A 178 -14.13 -1.37 6.91
N PRO A 179 -14.53 -2.38 7.71
CA PRO A 179 -14.84 -2.17 9.12
C PRO A 179 -13.66 -1.55 9.87
N VAL A 180 -13.93 -0.51 10.67
CA VAL A 180 -12.93 0.13 11.53
C VAL A 180 -13.25 -0.21 12.98
N GLY A 181 -12.33 -0.92 13.63
CA GLY A 181 -12.34 -1.16 15.07
C GLY A 181 -11.31 -0.30 15.79
N VAL A 182 -11.33 -0.37 17.12
CA VAL A 182 -10.37 0.33 17.98
C VAL A 182 -9.73 -0.64 18.96
N ALA A 183 -8.40 -0.63 19.04
CA ALA A 183 -7.63 -1.33 20.07
C ALA A 183 -7.14 -0.33 21.11
N GLY A 184 -7.07 -0.75 22.38
CA GLY A 184 -6.58 0.09 23.48
C GLY A 184 -7.66 0.52 24.48
N PRO A 185 -7.45 1.61 25.24
CA PRO A 185 -6.31 2.51 25.11
C PRO A 185 -5.00 1.84 25.51
N MET A 186 -3.87 2.28 24.95
CA MET A 186 -2.52 1.83 25.28
C MET A 186 -1.70 3.04 25.74
N ASN A 187 -0.99 2.92 26.86
CA ASN A 187 -0.03 3.92 27.28
C ASN A 187 1.21 3.84 26.38
N ILE A 188 1.42 4.86 25.54
CA ILE A 188 2.55 4.96 24.61
C ILE A 188 3.28 6.27 24.91
N ASP A 189 4.47 6.16 25.52
CA ASP A 189 5.30 7.29 25.95
C ASP A 189 4.62 8.25 26.93
N GLY A 190 3.77 7.71 27.82
CA GLY A 190 3.04 8.49 28.83
C GLY A 190 1.65 8.97 28.41
N GLU A 191 1.23 8.69 27.18
CA GLU A 191 -0.09 9.08 26.66
C GLU A 191 -0.98 7.87 26.41
N MET A 192 -2.25 7.93 26.83
CA MET A 192 -3.24 6.88 26.57
C MET A 192 -3.82 7.04 25.17
N ILE A 193 -3.43 6.16 24.24
CA ILE A 193 -3.81 6.21 22.83
C ILE A 193 -4.78 5.09 22.48
N HIS A 194 -5.88 5.45 21.82
CA HIS A 194 -6.76 4.50 21.15
C HIS A 194 -6.29 4.32 19.70
N ILE A 195 -6.08 3.07 19.27
CA ILE A 195 -5.47 2.73 17.99
C ILE A 195 -6.57 2.33 16.99
N PRO A 196 -6.82 3.11 15.92
CA PRO A 196 -7.79 2.76 14.90
C PRO A 196 -7.24 1.67 13.97
N MET A 197 -8.07 0.67 13.66
CA MET A 197 -7.69 -0.50 12.87
C MET A 197 -8.78 -0.85 11.87
N ALA A 198 -8.51 -0.69 10.57
CA ALA A 198 -9.43 -1.06 9.50
C ALA A 198 -9.11 -2.48 9.02
N THR A 199 -10.02 -3.44 9.25
CA THR A 199 -9.78 -4.85 8.92
C THR A 199 -11.08 -5.63 8.73
N THR A 200 -11.00 -6.70 7.94
CA THR A 200 -12.03 -7.74 7.84
C THR A 200 -11.61 -9.04 8.52
N GLU A 201 -10.41 -9.11 9.10
CA GLU A 201 -9.93 -10.28 9.83
C GLU A 201 -10.52 -10.31 11.25
N GLY A 202 -11.38 -11.30 11.51
CA GLY A 202 -11.88 -11.55 12.87
C GLY A 202 -10.76 -11.80 13.86
N CYS A 203 -10.99 -11.48 15.15
CA CYS A 203 -10.00 -11.49 16.24
C CYS A 203 -8.89 -10.42 16.20
N LEU A 204 -8.56 -9.81 15.06
CA LEU A 204 -7.36 -8.97 14.97
C LEU A 204 -7.37 -7.81 15.98
N VAL A 205 -8.45 -7.02 15.98
CA VAL A 205 -8.62 -5.87 16.88
C VAL A 205 -8.70 -6.31 18.34
N ALA A 206 -9.45 -7.37 18.63
CA ALA A 206 -9.61 -7.91 19.98
C ALA A 206 -8.28 -8.45 20.55
N SER A 207 -7.50 -9.16 19.73
CA SER A 207 -6.18 -9.65 20.09
C SER A 207 -5.22 -8.49 20.36
N THR A 208 -5.23 -7.46 19.52
CA THR A 208 -4.40 -6.26 19.72
C THR A 208 -4.78 -5.54 21.01
N ALA A 209 -6.08 -5.38 21.29
CA ALA A 209 -6.58 -4.79 22.54
C ALA A 209 -6.16 -5.60 23.79
N ARG A 210 -6.13 -6.93 23.71
CA ARG A 210 -5.59 -7.80 24.78
C ARG A 210 -4.10 -7.52 25.02
N GLY A 211 -3.33 -7.32 23.96
CA GLY A 211 -1.93 -6.90 24.03
C GLY A 211 -1.76 -5.54 24.72
N CYS A 212 -2.56 -4.54 24.32
CA CYS A 212 -2.56 -3.21 24.94
C CYS A 212 -2.83 -3.31 26.45
N LYS A 213 -3.82 -4.12 26.85
CA LYS A 213 -4.14 -4.36 28.26
C LYS A 213 -2.96 -4.93 29.04
N ALA A 214 -2.25 -5.90 28.47
CA ALA A 214 -1.09 -6.50 29.12
C ALA A 214 0.07 -5.50 29.27
N ILE A 215 0.35 -4.71 28.24
CA ILE A 215 1.42 -3.69 28.25
C ILE A 215 1.11 -2.58 29.27
N ASN A 216 -0.14 -2.10 29.34
CA ASN A 216 -0.52 -1.08 30.32
C ASN A 216 -0.31 -1.53 31.77
N ALA A 217 -0.54 -2.82 32.06
CA ALA A 217 -0.34 -3.36 33.40
C ALA A 217 1.15 -3.38 33.82
N GLY A 218 2.06 -3.24 32.86
CA GLY A 218 3.50 -3.07 33.07
C GLY A 218 4.01 -1.63 33.03
N GLY A 219 3.10 -0.64 33.00
CA GLY A 219 3.44 0.77 32.95
C GLY A 219 3.37 1.41 31.56
N GLY A 220 3.11 0.63 30.50
CA GLY A 220 3.02 1.12 29.12
C GLY A 220 4.23 0.76 28.27
N ALA A 221 4.24 1.26 27.04
CA ALA A 221 5.35 1.12 26.10
C ALA A 221 6.19 2.39 26.03
N ILE A 222 7.50 2.20 25.88
CA ILE A 222 8.46 3.24 25.53
C ILE A 222 8.87 3.04 24.08
N THR A 223 8.93 4.11 23.30
CA THR A 223 9.29 4.04 21.88
C THR A 223 10.32 5.10 21.50
N ILE A 224 11.19 4.75 20.55
CA ILE A 224 12.28 5.61 20.06
C ILE A 224 12.34 5.52 18.53
N VAL A 225 12.42 6.67 17.86
CA VAL A 225 12.78 6.75 16.44
C VAL A 225 14.30 6.89 16.34
N THR A 226 14.96 5.92 15.72
CA THR A 226 16.42 5.86 15.59
C THR A 226 16.94 6.42 14.27
N ALA A 227 16.09 6.47 13.23
CA ALA A 227 16.39 7.14 11.97
C ALA A 227 15.11 7.62 11.26
N ASP A 228 15.23 8.69 10.48
CA ASP A 228 14.14 9.27 9.67
C ASP A 228 14.70 9.72 8.31
N GLY A 229 14.45 8.92 7.27
CA GLY A 229 14.94 9.17 5.93
C GLY A 229 14.26 8.27 4.90
N MET A 230 13.37 8.84 4.10
CA MET A 230 12.81 8.14 2.95
C MET A 230 13.82 8.14 1.79
N THR A 231 13.74 7.12 0.94
CA THR A 231 14.77 6.86 -0.08
C THR A 231 14.23 6.82 -1.50
N ARG A 232 15.10 7.23 -2.44
CA ARG A 232 14.97 6.97 -3.88
C ARG A 232 16.36 6.63 -4.40
N ALA A 233 16.43 5.69 -5.33
CA ALA A 233 17.68 5.26 -5.91
C ALA A 233 17.60 5.17 -7.43
N PRO A 234 18.04 6.22 -8.15
CA PRO A 234 18.21 6.15 -9.58
C PRO A 234 19.27 5.13 -10.00
N CYS A 235 19.13 4.63 -11.23
CA CYS A 235 20.13 3.85 -11.95
C CYS A 235 20.61 4.68 -13.15
N VAL A 236 21.92 4.84 -13.27
CA VAL A 236 22.58 5.49 -14.39
C VAL A 236 23.62 4.55 -14.99
N GLU A 237 23.93 4.74 -16.27
CA GLU A 237 24.91 3.94 -17.02
C GLU A 237 26.03 4.83 -17.57
N PHE A 238 27.20 4.23 -17.74
CA PHE A 238 28.38 4.85 -18.33
C PHE A 238 28.94 4.02 -19.50
N PRO A 239 29.74 4.61 -20.42
CA PRO A 239 30.34 3.85 -21.53
C PRO A 239 31.28 2.73 -21.07
N THR A 240 31.96 2.90 -19.93
CA THR A 240 32.93 1.93 -19.38
C THR A 240 32.83 1.81 -17.85
N ILE A 241 33.31 0.69 -17.31
CA ILE A 241 33.39 0.47 -15.86
C ILE A 241 34.30 1.52 -15.18
N THR A 242 35.37 1.96 -15.86
CA THR A 242 36.27 3.00 -15.34
C THR A 242 35.54 4.32 -15.16
N ARG A 243 34.66 4.71 -16.10
CA ARG A 243 33.84 5.92 -15.98
C ARG A 243 32.82 5.82 -14.84
N ALA A 244 32.15 4.67 -14.70
CA ALA A 244 31.26 4.40 -13.57
C ALA A 244 32.00 4.51 -12.21
N ALA A 245 33.21 3.96 -12.13
CA ALA A 245 34.06 4.04 -10.94
C ALA A 245 34.48 5.49 -10.63
N GLN A 246 34.85 6.28 -11.64
CA GLN A 246 35.16 7.70 -11.48
C GLN A 246 33.96 8.48 -10.95
N CYS A 247 32.74 8.22 -11.44
CA CYS A 247 31.52 8.83 -10.92
C CYS A 247 31.29 8.49 -9.45
N LYS A 248 31.38 7.20 -9.07
CA LYS A 248 31.25 6.80 -7.66
C LYS A 248 32.28 7.49 -6.78
N GLN A 249 33.56 7.49 -7.17
CA GLN A 249 34.62 8.11 -6.38
C GLN A 249 34.39 9.61 -6.21
N TRP A 250 34.00 10.29 -7.30
CA TRP A 250 33.66 11.71 -7.25
C TRP A 250 32.50 12.00 -6.29
N ILE A 251 31.40 11.25 -6.38
CA ILE A 251 30.22 11.42 -5.49
C ILE A 251 30.58 11.14 -4.03
N GLU A 252 31.44 10.16 -3.75
CA GLU A 252 31.84 9.83 -2.37
C GLU A 252 32.86 10.79 -1.77
N GLN A 253 33.42 11.69 -2.59
CA GLN A 253 34.41 12.70 -2.21
C GLN A 253 33.83 14.10 -2.44
N GLU A 254 34.40 14.85 -3.38
CA GLU A 254 34.10 16.27 -3.65
C GLU A 254 32.67 16.52 -4.16
N GLY A 255 32.06 15.55 -4.86
CA GLY A 255 30.73 15.68 -5.45
C GLY A 255 29.59 15.54 -4.44
N LYS A 256 29.85 15.01 -3.24
CA LYS A 256 28.80 14.68 -2.26
C LYS A 256 27.91 15.87 -1.93
N ASP A 257 28.53 16.98 -1.53
CA ASP A 257 27.83 18.18 -1.08
C ASP A 257 27.19 18.91 -2.26
N ILE A 258 27.85 18.93 -3.42
CA ILE A 258 27.32 19.51 -4.67
C ILE A 258 26.01 18.82 -5.07
N VAL A 259 26.01 17.49 -5.06
CA VAL A 259 24.82 16.69 -5.41
C VAL A 259 23.73 16.83 -4.34
N ALA A 260 24.11 16.84 -3.06
CA ALA A 260 23.16 17.05 -1.96
C ALA A 260 22.51 18.43 -2.02
N ASP A 261 23.26 19.49 -2.33
CA ASP A 261 22.74 20.86 -2.45
C ASP A 261 21.78 21.00 -3.63
N ALA A 262 22.11 20.42 -4.78
CA ALA A 262 21.20 20.35 -5.93
C ALA A 262 19.90 19.61 -5.58
N PHE A 263 19.98 18.51 -4.83
CA PHE A 263 18.80 17.80 -4.34
C PHE A 263 17.96 18.69 -3.40
N ASN A 264 18.62 19.27 -2.39
CA ASN A 264 18.00 20.06 -1.33
C ASN A 264 17.36 21.35 -1.86
N SER A 265 17.82 21.90 -2.99
CA SER A 265 17.27 23.12 -3.58
C SER A 265 15.83 22.94 -4.10
N THR A 266 15.35 21.71 -4.22
CA THR A 266 14.01 21.41 -4.77
C THR A 266 12.88 21.52 -3.74
N SER A 267 13.21 21.54 -2.45
CA SER A 267 12.24 21.58 -1.35
C SER A 267 12.85 22.08 -0.04
N ARG A 268 12.07 22.83 0.74
CA ARG A 268 12.46 23.26 2.09
C ARG A 268 12.53 22.13 3.13
N PHE A 269 11.90 20.98 2.86
CA PHE A 269 11.85 19.83 3.78
C PHE A 269 12.81 18.71 3.40
N ALA A 270 13.24 18.68 2.14
CA ALA A 270 14.20 17.70 1.62
C ALA A 270 15.60 18.04 2.12
N ARG A 271 16.16 17.22 3.01
CA ARG A 271 17.55 17.32 3.45
C ARG A 271 18.19 15.94 3.32
N VAL A 272 19.05 15.77 2.31
CA VAL A 272 19.84 14.56 2.13
C VAL A 272 20.64 14.28 3.40
N LYS A 273 20.42 13.10 3.98
CA LYS A 273 21.12 12.59 5.16
C LYS A 273 22.23 11.63 4.77
N LYS A 274 21.99 10.81 3.76
CA LYS A 274 22.92 9.79 3.29
C LYS A 274 22.77 9.61 1.79
N LEU A 275 23.90 9.46 1.10
CA LEU A 275 23.96 9.05 -0.30
C LEU A 275 24.84 7.79 -0.36
N LYS A 276 24.23 6.65 -0.69
CA LYS A 276 24.94 5.38 -0.87
C LYS A 276 25.05 5.07 -2.34
N VAL A 277 26.28 4.86 -2.82
CA VAL A 277 26.56 4.57 -4.22
C VAL A 277 27.00 3.12 -4.39
N ALA A 278 26.32 2.37 -5.24
CA ALA A 278 26.69 1.00 -5.60
C ALA A 278 26.96 0.91 -7.11
N ILE A 279 27.87 0.02 -7.52
CA ILE A 279 28.19 -0.24 -8.94
C ILE A 279 27.89 -1.70 -9.27
N ALA A 280 27.33 -1.92 -10.46
CA ALA A 280 27.24 -3.24 -11.09
C ALA A 280 27.66 -3.13 -12.56
N GLY A 281 28.89 -3.54 -12.88
CA GLY A 281 29.46 -3.33 -14.21
C GLY A 281 29.56 -1.84 -14.54
N LYS A 282 28.85 -1.40 -15.58
CA LYS A 282 28.80 0.01 -16.02
C LYS A 282 27.67 0.82 -15.37
N LEU A 283 26.82 0.17 -14.56
CA LEU A 283 25.69 0.80 -13.89
C LEU A 283 26.10 1.35 -12.53
N VAL A 284 25.58 2.52 -12.19
CA VAL A 284 25.72 3.17 -10.89
C VAL A 284 24.34 3.39 -10.28
N TYR A 285 24.15 2.91 -9.05
CA TYR A 285 22.92 3.07 -8.27
C TYR A 285 23.14 4.09 -7.14
N LEU A 286 22.34 5.14 -7.13
CA LEU A 286 22.52 6.30 -6.25
C LEU A 286 21.41 6.37 -5.20
N ARG A 287 21.54 5.66 -4.08
CA ARG A 287 20.51 5.63 -3.03
C ARG A 287 20.57 6.88 -2.16
N PHE A 288 19.74 7.86 -2.48
CA PHE A 288 19.49 9.05 -1.67
C PHE A 288 18.59 8.68 -0.49
N SER A 289 18.96 9.12 0.72
CA SER A 289 18.11 9.13 1.91
C SER A 289 17.94 10.57 2.37
N THR A 290 16.70 11.01 2.59
CA THR A 290 16.38 12.41 2.92
C THR A 290 15.20 12.51 3.88
N THR A 291 15.18 13.58 4.67
CA THR A 291 13.98 13.97 5.40
C THR A 291 12.88 14.45 4.44
N THR A 292 11.63 14.33 4.87
CA THR A 292 10.45 14.67 4.06
C THR A 292 9.41 15.49 4.82
N GLY A 293 9.77 15.98 6.02
CA GLY A 293 8.81 16.54 6.98
C GLY A 293 7.77 15.48 7.35
N ASP A 294 6.51 15.88 7.39
CA ASP A 294 5.39 15.00 7.73
C ASP A 294 4.83 14.21 6.53
N ALA A 295 5.35 14.43 5.32
CA ALA A 295 4.99 13.61 4.17
C ALA A 295 5.73 12.28 4.20
N MET A 296 5.13 11.24 3.64
CA MET A 296 5.86 10.01 3.32
C MET A 296 6.95 10.32 2.26
N GLY A 297 6.63 11.17 1.27
CA GLY A 297 7.61 11.98 0.55
C GLY A 297 8.06 11.52 -0.83
N MET A 298 7.47 10.47 -1.41
CA MET A 298 7.95 9.90 -2.70
C MET A 298 8.03 10.89 -3.86
N ASN A 299 7.05 11.78 -4.00
CA ASN A 299 7.07 12.80 -5.06
C ASN A 299 8.16 13.85 -4.81
N MET A 300 8.36 14.25 -3.55
CA MET A 300 9.38 15.22 -3.15
C MET A 300 10.79 14.70 -3.48
N ILE A 301 11.04 13.44 -3.18
CA ILE A 301 12.36 12.83 -3.36
C ILE A 301 12.65 12.58 -4.82
N SER A 302 11.65 12.17 -5.60
CA SER A 302 11.84 11.92 -7.04
C SER A 302 12.24 13.22 -7.76
N LYS A 303 11.60 14.35 -7.43
CA LYS A 303 12.01 15.68 -7.90
C LYS A 303 13.43 16.05 -7.47
N GLY A 304 13.80 15.76 -6.22
CA GLY A 304 15.16 15.96 -5.72
C GLY A 304 16.19 15.15 -6.52
N CYS A 305 15.89 13.88 -6.80
CA CYS A 305 16.74 13.00 -7.59
C CYS A 305 16.92 13.51 -9.02
N GLU A 306 15.85 13.95 -9.70
CA GLU A 306 15.97 14.55 -11.04
C GLU A 306 16.93 15.73 -11.06
N LYS A 307 16.82 16.64 -10.08
CA LYS A 307 17.71 17.80 -10.00
C LYS A 307 19.15 17.41 -9.67
N ALA A 308 19.33 16.43 -8.78
CA ALA A 308 20.64 15.89 -8.45
C ALA A 308 21.30 15.21 -9.65
N LEU A 309 20.56 14.41 -10.43
CA LEU A 309 21.06 13.77 -11.64
C LEU A 309 21.44 14.79 -12.72
N SER A 310 20.60 15.79 -12.95
CA SER A 310 20.93 16.90 -13.87
C SER A 310 22.22 17.62 -13.45
N LYS A 311 22.47 17.75 -12.13
CA LYS A 311 23.75 18.30 -11.65
C LYS A 311 24.93 17.35 -11.89
N ILE A 312 24.74 16.03 -11.74
CA ILE A 312 25.79 15.04 -12.03
C ILE A 312 26.14 15.02 -13.53
N GLU A 313 25.16 15.16 -14.42
CA GLU A 313 25.37 15.23 -15.88
C GLU A 313 26.31 16.38 -16.29
N GLU A 314 26.33 17.50 -15.56
CA GLU A 314 27.26 18.61 -15.82
C GLU A 314 28.74 18.20 -15.66
N TYR A 315 29.04 17.26 -14.77
CA TYR A 315 30.39 16.73 -14.54
C TYR A 315 30.67 15.45 -15.33
N PHE A 316 29.60 14.73 -15.67
CA PHE A 316 29.63 13.44 -16.36
C PHE A 316 28.68 13.48 -17.56
N PRO A 317 29.01 14.21 -18.64
CA PRO A 317 28.14 14.35 -19.81
C PRO A 317 27.96 13.05 -20.61
N ASP A 318 28.79 12.05 -20.33
CA ASP A 318 28.70 10.70 -20.86
C ASP A 318 27.82 9.75 -20.01
N MET A 319 27.24 10.26 -18.91
CA MET A 319 26.28 9.51 -18.10
C MET A 319 24.92 9.44 -18.79
N GLN A 320 24.31 8.26 -18.79
CA GLN A 320 22.93 8.07 -19.24
C GLN A 320 22.03 7.72 -18.06
N ILE A 321 20.94 8.46 -17.88
CA ILE A 321 19.91 8.09 -16.89
C ILE A 321 19.08 6.93 -17.45
N ILE A 322 19.16 5.77 -16.80
CA ILE A 322 18.36 4.59 -17.17
C ILE A 322 16.98 4.66 -16.51
N SER A 323 16.94 5.00 -15.22
CA SER A 323 15.70 5.12 -14.47
C SER A 323 15.88 5.94 -13.20
N LEU A 324 14.89 6.75 -12.84
CA LEU A 324 14.83 7.42 -11.53
C LEU A 324 14.63 6.44 -10.36
N SER A 325 14.15 5.23 -10.64
CA SER A 325 13.97 4.16 -9.66
C SER A 325 14.58 2.85 -10.19
N GLY A 326 15.86 2.65 -9.89
CA GLY A 326 16.63 1.46 -10.21
C GLY A 326 16.40 0.28 -9.26
N ASN A 327 15.26 0.22 -8.57
CA ASN A 327 14.94 -0.80 -7.55
C ASN A 327 15.91 -0.91 -6.37
N PHE A 328 16.85 0.03 -6.21
CA PHE A 328 17.75 0.09 -5.04
C PHE A 328 17.24 1.02 -3.93
N CYS A 329 16.00 1.51 -4.04
CA CYS A 329 15.37 2.37 -3.04
C CYS A 329 15.26 1.64 -1.68
N THR A 330 14.66 0.45 -1.56
CA THR A 330 13.74 -0.26 -2.48
C THR A 330 12.30 0.09 -2.12
N ASP A 331 11.35 0.10 -3.07
CA ASP A 331 9.97 0.56 -2.84
C ASP A 331 8.93 -0.46 -3.27
N LYS A 332 8.06 -0.90 -2.36
CA LYS A 332 7.06 -1.96 -2.48
C LYS A 332 7.62 -3.34 -2.88
N LYS A 333 8.88 -3.64 -2.56
CA LYS A 333 9.51 -4.96 -2.78
C LYS A 333 10.36 -5.38 -1.58
N PRO A 334 10.37 -6.66 -1.21
CA PRO A 334 11.22 -7.14 -0.13
C PRO A 334 12.70 -6.95 -0.52
N ALA A 335 13.47 -6.27 0.33
CA ALA A 335 14.87 -5.98 0.05
C ALA A 335 15.70 -5.85 1.33
N ALA A 336 16.81 -6.60 1.38
CA ALA A 336 17.75 -6.56 2.50
C ALA A 336 18.32 -5.16 2.77
N VAL A 337 18.45 -4.32 1.73
CA VAL A 337 18.93 -2.95 1.90
C VAL A 337 18.00 -2.13 2.81
N ASN A 338 16.68 -2.34 2.77
CA ASN A 338 15.75 -1.63 3.64
C ASN A 338 15.81 -2.15 5.08
N TRP A 339 16.03 -3.47 5.24
CA TRP A 339 16.26 -4.09 6.54
C TRP A 339 17.53 -3.59 7.23
N ILE A 340 18.64 -3.51 6.48
CA ILE A 340 19.98 -3.19 7.03
C ILE A 340 20.17 -1.68 7.18
N GLU A 341 19.79 -0.89 6.17
CA GLU A 341 20.09 0.55 6.11
C GLU A 341 18.90 1.43 6.53
N GLY A 342 17.74 0.82 6.78
CA GLY A 342 16.48 1.53 7.02
C GLY A 342 15.90 2.21 5.76
N ARG A 343 14.64 2.63 5.88
CA ARG A 343 13.89 3.43 4.89
C ARG A 343 12.63 4.02 5.53
N GLY A 344 12.40 5.32 5.42
CA GLY A 344 11.32 5.97 6.18
C GLY A 344 11.73 6.16 7.63
N LYS A 345 10.93 5.71 8.61
CA LYS A 345 11.22 5.81 10.03
C LYS A 345 11.67 4.46 10.61
N SER A 346 12.89 4.41 11.12
CA SER A 346 13.36 3.28 11.93
C SER A 346 12.91 3.49 13.37
N THR A 347 12.12 2.56 13.90
CA THR A 347 11.47 2.71 15.21
C THR A 347 11.67 1.46 16.06
N VAL A 348 11.89 1.65 17.36
CA VAL A 348 11.95 0.59 18.36
C VAL A 348 10.89 0.86 19.42
N ALA A 349 10.22 -0.17 19.89
CA ALA A 349 9.31 -0.15 21.03
C ALA A 349 9.72 -1.22 22.04
N GLU A 350 9.58 -0.94 23.33
CA GLU A 350 9.77 -1.91 24.41
C GLU A 350 8.71 -1.79 25.51
N ALA A 351 8.49 -2.90 26.21
CA ALA A 351 7.66 -2.97 27.41
C ALA A 351 8.13 -4.11 28.34
N VAL A 352 7.78 -3.99 29.62
CA VAL A 352 7.93 -5.06 30.61
C VAL A 352 6.54 -5.53 31.02
N ILE A 353 6.28 -6.83 31.02
CA ILE A 353 4.98 -7.43 31.38
C ILE A 353 5.15 -8.24 32.67
N PRO A 354 4.46 -7.89 33.77
CA PRO A 354 4.57 -8.64 35.01
C PRO A 354 4.10 -10.10 34.88
N ALA A 355 4.75 -11.06 35.57
CA ALA A 355 4.37 -12.49 35.55
C ALA A 355 2.86 -12.72 35.69
N ALA A 356 2.28 -12.10 36.71
CA ALA A 356 0.87 -12.26 37.04
C ALA A 356 -0.05 -11.80 35.89
N VAL A 357 0.40 -10.85 35.07
CA VAL A 357 -0.33 -10.37 33.89
C VAL A 357 -0.17 -11.37 32.73
N VAL A 358 1.03 -11.92 32.53
CA VAL A 358 1.26 -12.99 31.55
C VAL A 358 0.33 -14.18 31.81
N GLU A 359 0.23 -14.62 33.06
CA GLU A 359 -0.67 -15.72 33.44
C GLU A 359 -2.15 -15.33 33.33
N LYS A 360 -2.55 -14.20 33.94
CA LYS A 360 -3.98 -13.84 34.05
C LYS A 360 -4.57 -13.28 32.77
N VAL A 361 -3.82 -12.52 31.97
CA VAL A 361 -4.31 -11.86 30.75
C VAL A 361 -3.93 -12.65 29.51
N LEU A 362 -2.66 -13.03 29.39
CA LEU A 362 -2.13 -13.69 28.20
C LEU A 362 -2.35 -15.21 28.21
N LYS A 363 -2.66 -15.78 29.39
CA LYS A 363 -3.00 -17.20 29.61
C LYS A 363 -1.85 -18.14 29.25
N THR A 364 -0.63 -17.74 29.58
CA THR A 364 0.61 -18.50 29.33
C THR A 364 1.65 -18.17 30.42
N THR A 365 2.90 -18.61 30.26
CA THR A 365 4.02 -18.31 31.15
C THR A 365 5.10 -17.51 30.44
N VAL A 366 5.97 -16.84 31.19
CA VAL A 366 7.12 -16.10 30.65
C VAL A 366 8.04 -17.02 29.85
N ASP A 367 8.40 -18.18 30.42
CA ASP A 367 9.28 -19.16 29.76
C ASP A 367 8.71 -19.66 28.43
N ALA A 368 7.40 -19.96 28.38
CA ALA A 368 6.76 -20.41 27.15
C ALA A 368 6.76 -19.35 26.06
N LEU A 369 6.62 -18.06 26.42
CA LEU A 369 6.71 -16.96 25.47
C LEU A 369 8.13 -16.76 24.94
N VAL A 370 9.13 -16.82 25.81
CA VAL A 370 10.54 -16.70 25.42
C VAL A 370 10.94 -17.85 24.50
N GLU A 371 10.61 -19.09 24.87
CA GLU A 371 10.86 -20.28 24.06
C GLU A 371 10.17 -20.18 22.70
N LEU A 372 8.88 -19.80 22.68
CA LEU A 372 8.15 -19.63 21.43
C LEU A 372 8.78 -18.54 20.55
N ASN A 373 9.19 -17.41 21.12
CA ASN A 373 9.81 -16.35 20.34
C ASN A 373 11.14 -16.80 19.71
N ILE A 374 11.98 -17.52 20.47
CA ILE A 374 13.24 -18.06 19.96
C ILE A 374 12.95 -19.09 18.86
N SER A 375 12.15 -20.10 19.16
CA SER A 375 11.91 -21.22 18.25
C SER A 375 11.12 -20.81 17.00
N LYS A 376 10.15 -19.89 17.11
CA LYS A 376 9.31 -19.44 15.98
C LYS A 376 9.88 -18.21 15.27
N ASN A 377 10.01 -17.08 15.97
CA ASN A 377 10.31 -15.79 15.35
C ASN A 377 11.77 -15.69 14.92
N LEU A 378 12.69 -16.35 15.64
CA LEU A 378 14.12 -16.35 15.30
C LEU A 378 14.50 -17.58 14.48
N VAL A 379 14.51 -18.78 15.09
CA VAL A 379 14.97 -20.01 14.46
C VAL A 379 14.07 -20.39 13.28
N GLY A 380 12.76 -20.41 13.46
CA GLY A 380 11.80 -20.71 12.38
C GLY A 380 11.96 -19.78 11.17
N SER A 381 12.08 -18.47 11.41
CA SER A 381 12.31 -17.47 10.35
C SER A 381 13.68 -17.65 9.67
N ALA A 382 14.72 -17.99 10.43
CA ALA A 382 16.04 -18.30 9.87
C ALA A 382 16.00 -19.55 8.98
N MET A 383 15.32 -20.61 9.42
CA MET A 383 15.12 -21.83 8.62
C MET A 383 14.34 -21.55 7.33
N ALA A 384 13.42 -20.57 7.35
CA ALA A 384 12.66 -20.14 6.19
C ALA A 384 13.44 -19.20 5.24
N GLY A 385 14.67 -18.79 5.57
CA GLY A 385 15.42 -17.81 4.78
C GLY A 385 14.80 -16.41 4.78
N SER A 386 14.08 -16.06 5.84
CA SER A 386 13.40 -14.76 5.97
C SER A 386 14.41 -13.61 6.12
N VAL A 387 14.15 -12.50 5.43
CA VAL A 387 14.88 -11.23 5.61
C VAL A 387 13.89 -10.19 6.12
N GLY A 388 14.09 -9.75 7.37
CA GLY A 388 13.25 -8.76 8.03
C GLY A 388 11.94 -9.28 8.63
N GLY A 389 11.54 -10.52 8.33
CA GLY A 389 10.35 -11.16 8.89
C GLY A 389 10.63 -11.98 10.16
N PHE A 390 11.27 -11.39 11.18
CA PHE A 390 11.58 -12.05 12.47
C PHE A 390 10.49 -11.74 13.52
N ASN A 391 9.23 -11.95 13.15
CA ASN A 391 8.05 -11.57 13.92
C ASN A 391 6.89 -12.57 13.70
N ALA A 392 5.77 -12.39 14.40
CA ALA A 392 4.60 -13.24 14.26
C ALA A 392 3.61 -12.72 13.20
N HIS A 393 3.17 -11.47 13.30
CA HIS A 393 2.17 -10.87 12.41
C HIS A 393 2.23 -9.34 12.36
N ALA A 394 3.43 -8.75 12.35
CA ALA A 394 3.59 -7.29 12.26
C ALA A 394 2.81 -6.67 11.08
N ALA A 395 2.77 -7.38 9.95
CA ALA A 395 2.03 -6.99 8.76
C ALA A 395 0.52 -6.81 8.98
N ASN A 396 -0.11 -7.64 9.83
CA ASN A 396 -1.54 -7.54 10.11
C ASN A 396 -1.88 -6.22 10.80
N ILE A 397 -1.12 -5.89 11.86
CA ILE A 397 -1.34 -4.68 12.64
C ILE A 397 -1.04 -3.44 11.81
N LEU A 398 0.11 -3.45 11.13
CA LEU A 398 0.54 -2.36 10.27
C LEU A 398 -0.51 -2.06 9.20
N THR A 399 -0.96 -3.08 8.47
CA THR A 399 -1.95 -2.93 7.38
C THR A 399 -3.26 -2.36 7.91
N ALA A 400 -3.73 -2.84 9.07
CA ALA A 400 -4.97 -2.35 9.66
C ALA A 400 -4.88 -0.86 10.05
N VAL A 401 -3.76 -0.43 10.63
CA VAL A 401 -3.51 0.99 10.94
C VAL A 401 -3.33 1.81 9.67
N TYR A 402 -2.64 1.29 8.65
CA TYR A 402 -2.40 1.97 7.37
C TYR A 402 -3.70 2.28 6.64
N LEU A 403 -4.58 1.29 6.53
CA LEU A 403 -5.89 1.44 5.89
C LEU A 403 -6.76 2.46 6.64
N ALA A 404 -6.74 2.43 7.98
CA ALA A 404 -7.49 3.39 8.80
C ALA A 404 -6.96 4.82 8.64
N THR A 405 -5.65 5.00 8.54
CA THR A 405 -5.00 6.32 8.58
C THR A 405 -4.59 6.86 7.21
N GLY A 406 -5.01 6.22 6.12
CA GLY A 406 -4.80 6.71 4.74
C GLY A 406 -3.38 6.63 4.23
N GLN A 407 -2.63 5.64 4.72
CA GLN A 407 -1.29 5.32 4.23
C GLN A 407 -1.37 4.48 2.96
N ASP A 408 -0.21 4.20 2.35
CA ASP A 408 -0.12 3.33 1.17
C ASP A 408 -0.01 1.85 1.61
N PRO A 409 -1.07 1.03 1.46
CA PRO A 409 -1.04 -0.36 1.93
C PRO A 409 -0.04 -1.24 1.17
N ALA A 410 0.40 -0.85 -0.03
CA ALA A 410 1.42 -1.61 -0.76
C ALA A 410 2.81 -1.50 -0.11
N GLN A 411 3.03 -0.47 0.71
CA GLN A 411 4.27 -0.31 1.49
C GLN A 411 4.33 -1.27 2.70
N ASN A 412 3.24 -2.00 3.00
CA ASN A 412 3.26 -3.09 3.99
C ASN A 412 4.39 -4.10 3.72
N VAL A 413 4.75 -4.32 2.45
CA VAL A 413 5.84 -5.24 2.05
C VAL A 413 7.15 -4.98 2.80
N GLU A 414 7.46 -3.72 3.08
CA GLU A 414 8.73 -3.33 3.70
C GLU A 414 8.50 -2.77 5.10
N SER A 415 7.48 -1.94 5.26
CA SER A 415 7.11 -1.37 6.55
C SER A 415 6.79 -2.43 7.59
N SER A 416 6.43 -3.66 7.20
CA SER A 416 6.20 -4.77 8.13
C SER A 416 7.45 -5.53 8.56
N ASN A 417 8.63 -5.16 8.04
CA ASN A 417 9.89 -5.66 8.56
C ASN A 417 9.97 -5.37 10.06
N CYS A 418 10.07 -6.44 10.85
CA CYS A 418 10.03 -6.36 12.29
C CYS A 418 10.84 -7.52 12.89
N MET A 419 11.63 -7.20 13.90
CA MET A 419 12.24 -8.17 14.81
C MET A 419 11.58 -8.05 16.18
N THR A 420 11.00 -9.15 16.62
CA THR A 420 10.41 -9.30 17.95
C THR A 420 11.36 -10.08 18.85
N LEU A 421 11.74 -9.47 19.97
CA LEU A 421 12.60 -10.10 20.97
C LEU A 421 11.84 -10.20 22.29
N MET A 422 12.00 -11.33 22.96
CA MET A 422 11.42 -11.60 24.26
C MET A 422 12.50 -12.17 25.18
N LYS A 423 12.55 -11.69 26.41
CA LYS A 423 13.52 -12.13 27.40
C LYS A 423 12.88 -12.16 28.78
N ALA A 424 13.19 -13.20 29.55
CA ALA A 424 12.84 -13.26 30.96
C ALA A 424 13.80 -12.33 31.74
N ILE A 425 13.25 -11.47 32.59
CA ILE A 425 13.99 -10.53 33.44
C ILE A 425 13.53 -10.65 34.89
N ASN A 426 14.20 -9.96 35.82
CA ASN A 426 13.89 -9.99 37.26
C ASN A 426 13.82 -11.42 37.81
N ASP A 427 14.88 -12.20 37.57
CA ASP A 427 14.98 -13.62 37.95
C ASP A 427 13.89 -14.52 37.33
N GLY A 428 13.48 -14.21 36.10
CA GLY A 428 12.47 -14.97 35.37
C GLY A 428 11.03 -14.59 35.68
N LYS A 429 10.81 -13.60 36.56
CA LYS A 429 9.47 -13.18 36.97
C LYS A 429 8.76 -12.39 35.89
N ASP A 430 9.45 -11.50 35.19
CA ASP A 430 8.79 -10.60 34.24
C ASP A 430 9.27 -10.85 32.81
N LEU A 431 8.40 -10.54 31.86
CA LEU A 431 8.71 -10.62 30.44
C LEU A 431 9.13 -9.25 29.93
N TYR A 432 10.36 -9.10 29.49
CA TYR A 432 10.75 -8.02 28.59
C TYR A 432 10.37 -8.38 27.16
N ILE A 433 9.73 -7.45 26.44
CA ILE A 433 9.44 -7.57 25.01
C ILE A 433 9.91 -6.30 24.29
N SER A 434 10.46 -6.47 23.09
CA SER A 434 10.71 -5.36 22.17
C SER A 434 10.35 -5.70 20.73
N CYS A 435 10.01 -4.67 19.96
CA CYS A 435 9.81 -4.73 18.52
C CYS A 435 10.67 -3.66 17.84
N THR A 436 11.45 -4.07 16.83
CA THR A 436 12.28 -3.16 16.03
C THR A 436 11.83 -3.19 14.59
N MET A 437 11.36 -2.05 14.08
CA MET A 437 10.85 -1.88 12.72
C MET A 437 11.72 -0.84 11.98
N PRO A 438 12.73 -1.28 11.20
CA PRO A 438 13.75 -0.36 10.67
C PRO A 438 13.27 0.46 9.47
N CYS A 439 12.10 0.16 8.89
CA CYS A 439 11.68 0.80 7.66
C CYS A 439 10.19 1.15 7.56
N ILE A 440 9.61 1.81 8.59
CA ILE A 440 8.22 2.27 8.55
C ILE A 440 8.05 3.46 7.60
N GLU A 441 7.40 3.25 6.48
CA GLU A 441 7.07 4.27 5.48
C GLU A 441 5.72 4.91 5.77
N VAL A 442 5.71 6.07 6.41
CA VAL A 442 4.45 6.69 6.87
C VAL A 442 4.50 8.21 6.74
N GLY A 443 3.33 8.81 6.53
CA GLY A 443 3.15 10.26 6.53
C GLY A 443 1.77 10.68 7.03
N THR A 444 1.63 11.95 7.39
CA THR A 444 0.37 12.53 7.89
C THR A 444 -0.14 13.66 6.97
N ILE A 445 0.52 13.85 5.83
CA ILE A 445 0.12 14.70 4.71
C ILE A 445 0.30 13.98 3.36
N GLY A 446 -0.60 14.27 2.42
CA GLY A 446 -0.58 13.74 1.05
C GLY A 446 -1.09 12.31 0.91
N GLY A 447 -1.33 11.88 -0.33
CA GLY A 447 -1.92 10.56 -0.61
C GLY A 447 -3.30 10.41 0.04
N GLY A 448 -3.60 9.22 0.57
CA GLY A 448 -4.89 8.92 1.19
C GLY A 448 -5.20 9.72 2.47
N THR A 449 -4.20 10.36 3.08
CA THR A 449 -4.38 11.17 4.31
C THR A 449 -5.20 12.45 4.08
N ILE A 450 -5.51 12.79 2.83
CA ILE A 450 -6.38 13.92 2.49
C ILE A 450 -7.87 13.57 2.56
N LEU A 451 -8.21 12.28 2.57
CA LEU A 451 -9.58 11.81 2.54
C LEU A 451 -10.23 11.97 3.93
N PRO A 452 -11.47 12.52 4.03
CA PRO A 452 -12.07 12.84 5.31
C PRO A 452 -12.17 11.69 6.33
N PRO A 453 -12.52 10.43 5.94
CA PRO A 453 -12.56 9.32 6.89
C PRO A 453 -11.18 9.03 7.51
N GLN A 454 -10.13 9.00 6.70
CA GLN A 454 -8.76 8.77 7.13
C GLN A 454 -8.21 9.94 7.96
N GLN A 455 -8.62 11.17 7.64
CA GLN A 455 -8.32 12.35 8.45
C GLN A 455 -8.88 12.24 9.86
N ALA A 456 -10.11 11.75 10.01
CA ALA A 456 -10.71 11.55 11.34
C ALA A 456 -9.90 10.56 12.18
N MET A 457 -9.31 9.53 11.57
CA MET A 457 -8.44 8.57 12.27
C MET A 457 -7.10 9.20 12.67
N LEU A 458 -6.54 10.07 11.83
CA LEU A 458 -5.33 10.83 12.16
C LEU A 458 -5.59 11.89 13.25
N ASP A 459 -6.77 12.52 13.25
CA ASP A 459 -7.22 13.44 14.29
C ASP A 459 -7.38 12.72 15.64
N MET A 460 -7.98 11.52 15.63
CA MET A 460 -8.09 10.65 16.80
C MET A 460 -6.73 10.30 17.42
N LEU A 461 -5.68 10.19 16.59
CA LEU A 461 -4.31 9.95 17.03
C LEU A 461 -3.53 11.25 17.36
N GLY A 462 -4.12 12.42 17.12
CA GLY A 462 -3.48 13.72 17.36
C GLY A 462 -2.34 14.06 16.39
N VAL A 463 -2.25 13.41 15.23
CA VAL A 463 -1.10 13.52 14.30
C VAL A 463 -1.49 13.99 12.90
N ARG A 464 -2.73 14.45 12.68
CA ARG A 464 -3.16 14.92 11.37
C ARG A 464 -2.34 16.13 10.89
N GLY A 465 -1.95 16.10 9.62
CA GLY A 465 -1.37 17.26 8.97
C GLY A 465 0.10 17.49 9.31
N PRO A 466 0.68 18.60 8.81
CA PRO A 466 2.04 18.98 9.13
C PRO A 466 2.11 19.43 10.59
N HIS A 467 3.18 19.07 11.29
CA HIS A 467 3.39 19.57 12.65
C HIS A 467 3.69 21.09 12.61
N PRO A 468 3.08 21.90 13.48
CA PRO A 468 3.11 23.37 13.36
C PRO A 468 4.51 23.98 13.55
N THR A 469 5.34 23.39 14.40
CA THR A 469 6.64 23.97 14.81
C THR A 469 7.84 23.06 14.55
N GLU A 470 7.62 21.76 14.40
CA GLU A 470 8.67 20.75 14.29
C GLU A 470 8.38 19.78 13.13
N PRO A 471 8.74 20.13 11.88
CA PRO A 471 8.43 19.32 10.72
C PRO A 471 8.85 17.85 10.87
N GLY A 472 7.92 16.95 10.56
CA GLY A 472 8.09 15.50 10.67
C GLY A 472 7.73 14.91 12.03
N ALA A 473 7.44 15.72 13.06
CA ALA A 473 7.11 15.22 14.38
C ALA A 473 5.80 14.41 14.39
N ASN A 474 4.79 14.79 13.61
CA ASN A 474 3.54 14.03 13.48
C ASN A 474 3.77 12.68 12.82
N ALA A 475 4.55 12.65 11.72
CA ALA A 475 4.88 11.40 11.04
C ALA A 475 5.77 10.47 11.91
N ARG A 476 6.70 11.03 12.69
CA ARG A 476 7.49 10.27 13.69
C ARG A 476 6.60 9.73 14.80
N ARG A 477 5.64 10.52 15.31
CA ARG A 477 4.67 10.07 16.33
C ARG A 477 3.80 8.94 15.81
N LEU A 478 3.33 9.02 14.57
CA LEU A 478 2.56 7.94 13.96
C LEU A 478 3.38 6.64 13.81
N ALA A 479 4.65 6.73 13.43
CA ALA A 479 5.55 5.57 13.37
C ALA A 479 5.75 4.90 14.75
N ARG A 480 5.87 5.70 15.81
CA ARG A 480 5.94 5.24 17.21
C ARG A 480 4.67 4.50 17.63
N ILE A 481 3.50 5.06 17.32
CA ILE A 481 2.20 4.43 17.59
C ILE A 481 2.08 3.10 16.85
N ILE A 482 2.47 3.04 15.57
CA ILE A 482 2.48 1.81 14.77
C ILE A 482 3.37 0.74 15.41
N CYS A 483 4.62 1.08 15.77
CA CYS A 483 5.56 0.12 16.34
C CYS A 483 5.08 -0.43 17.70
N ALA A 484 4.50 0.43 18.55
CA ALA A 484 3.89 0.01 19.81
C ALA A 484 2.64 -0.87 19.58
N SER A 485 1.82 -0.54 18.58
CA SER A 485 0.64 -1.33 18.20
C SER A 485 1.05 -2.73 17.73
N VAL A 486 2.10 -2.81 16.89
CA VAL A 486 2.70 -4.08 16.45
C VAL A 486 3.14 -4.89 17.66
N MET A 487 3.86 -4.30 18.60
CA MET A 487 4.30 -4.98 19.83
C MET A 487 3.12 -5.55 20.66
N ALA A 488 2.02 -4.80 20.77
CA ALA A 488 0.80 -5.29 21.41
C ALA A 488 0.21 -6.51 20.67
N GLY A 489 0.12 -6.43 19.35
CA GLY A 489 -0.29 -7.55 18.51
C GLY A 489 0.62 -8.77 18.68
N GLU A 490 1.94 -8.58 18.62
CA GLU A 490 2.95 -9.62 18.74
C GLU A 490 2.82 -10.36 20.07
N LEU A 491 2.76 -9.61 21.18
CA LEU A 491 2.60 -10.16 22.54
C LEU A 491 1.37 -11.06 22.63
N SER A 492 0.23 -10.57 22.12
CA SER A 492 -1.02 -11.29 22.20
C SER A 492 -1.02 -12.55 21.32
N LEU A 493 -0.56 -12.47 20.06
CA LEU A 493 -0.54 -13.64 19.18
C LEU A 493 0.43 -14.70 19.66
N CYS A 494 1.66 -14.30 20.06
CA CYS A 494 2.65 -15.23 20.61
C CYS A 494 2.10 -15.96 21.84
N ALA A 495 1.39 -15.27 22.73
CA ALA A 495 0.76 -15.91 23.88
C ALA A 495 -0.36 -16.87 23.50
N ALA A 496 -1.19 -16.54 22.51
CA ALA A 496 -2.23 -17.44 22.02
C ALA A 496 -1.63 -18.72 21.41
N LEU A 497 -0.50 -18.62 20.71
CA LEU A 497 0.24 -19.77 20.18
C LEU A 497 0.86 -20.61 21.29
N ALA A 498 1.55 -19.96 22.26
CA ALA A 498 2.20 -20.65 23.38
C ALA A 498 1.19 -21.43 24.24
N ALA A 499 -0.04 -20.93 24.35
CA ALA A 499 -1.13 -21.60 25.07
C ALA A 499 -1.95 -22.60 24.22
N GLY A 500 -1.68 -22.73 22.91
CA GLY A 500 -2.46 -23.59 22.01
C GLY A 500 -3.90 -23.09 21.74
N HIS A 501 -4.16 -21.79 21.91
CA HIS A 501 -5.49 -21.18 21.82
C HIS A 501 -5.87 -20.63 20.44
N LEU A 502 -4.94 -20.61 19.47
CA LEU A 502 -5.16 -19.94 18.18
C LEU A 502 -6.40 -20.46 17.44
N VAL A 503 -6.52 -21.77 17.26
CA VAL A 503 -7.63 -22.37 16.49
C VAL A 503 -8.99 -22.08 17.14
N LYS A 504 -9.08 -22.19 18.47
CA LYS A 504 -10.33 -21.93 19.21
C LYS A 504 -10.79 -20.47 19.06
N ALA A 505 -9.86 -19.51 19.13
CA ALA A 505 -10.18 -18.09 18.96
C ALA A 505 -10.64 -17.76 17.54
N HIS A 506 -9.95 -18.28 16.51
CA HIS A 506 -10.35 -18.09 15.11
C HIS A 506 -11.71 -18.71 14.81
N MET A 507 -12.03 -19.90 15.35
CA MET A 507 -13.34 -20.52 15.15
C MET A 507 -14.48 -19.74 15.81
N ALA A 508 -14.24 -19.09 16.96
CA ALA A 508 -15.26 -18.34 17.67
C ALA A 508 -15.61 -16.99 17.03
N HIS A 509 -14.65 -16.32 16.37
CA HIS A 509 -14.84 -14.93 15.92
C HIS A 509 -14.55 -14.68 14.44
N ASN A 510 -13.88 -15.60 13.74
CA ASN A 510 -13.53 -15.43 12.33
C ASN A 510 -14.35 -16.36 11.40
N ARG A 511 -15.29 -17.13 11.95
CA ARG A 511 -16.24 -17.95 11.19
C ARG A 511 -17.64 -17.73 11.72
N ASN A 512 -18.52 -17.18 10.89
CA ASN A 512 -19.92 -16.98 11.27
C ASN A 512 -20.60 -18.35 11.44
N THR A 513 -21.12 -18.66 12.63
CA THR A 513 -21.96 -19.84 12.88
C THR A 513 -23.39 -19.59 12.39
N GLN A 514 -23.55 -19.24 11.11
CA GLN A 514 -24.84 -19.28 10.44
C GLN A 514 -24.96 -20.67 9.79
N PRO A 515 -25.97 -21.50 10.13
CA PRO A 515 -26.26 -22.69 9.36
C PRO A 515 -26.49 -22.26 7.91
N MET A 516 -25.86 -22.92 6.95
CA MET A 516 -26.19 -22.73 5.53
C MET A 516 -27.69 -22.94 5.37
N MET A 517 -28.44 -21.85 5.18
CA MET A 517 -29.83 -21.94 4.76
C MET A 517 -29.82 -22.55 3.37
N THR A 518 -30.12 -23.84 3.29
CA THR A 518 -30.48 -24.52 2.04
C THR A 518 -31.60 -23.71 1.39
N ALA A 519 -31.38 -23.26 0.15
CA ALA A 519 -32.36 -22.51 -0.63
C ALA A 519 -33.65 -23.33 -0.78
N THR A 520 -34.70 -22.94 -0.05
CA THR A 520 -36.06 -23.44 -0.28
C THR A 520 -36.66 -22.68 -1.47
N PRO A 521 -37.34 -23.35 -2.43
CA PRO A 521 -37.99 -22.67 -3.54
C PRO A 521 -39.10 -21.72 -3.04
N PRO A 522 -39.40 -20.63 -3.77
CA PRO A 522 -40.39 -19.65 -3.32
C PRO A 522 -41.80 -20.26 -3.33
N ALA A 523 -42.44 -20.27 -2.17
CA ALA A 523 -43.87 -20.55 -2.05
C ALA A 523 -44.67 -19.24 -2.20
N THR A 524 -45.72 -19.33 -3.01
CA THR A 524 -46.72 -18.31 -3.37
C THR A 524 -47.33 -17.59 -2.14
N PRO A 525 -47.65 -16.28 -2.22
CA PRO A 525 -48.10 -15.52 -1.06
C PRO A 525 -49.54 -15.86 -0.67
N ALA A 526 -49.78 -16.06 0.63
CA ALA A 526 -51.10 -16.06 1.25
C ALA A 526 -51.11 -15.10 2.45
N GLU A 527 -52.31 -14.61 2.74
CA GLU A 527 -52.65 -13.36 3.42
C GLU A 527 -52.28 -13.22 4.91
N SER A 528 -52.35 -11.96 5.32
CA SER A 528 -52.10 -11.34 6.62
C SER A 528 -52.73 -12.01 7.85
N SER A 529 -51.98 -12.01 8.96
CA SER A 529 -52.55 -11.78 10.30
C SER A 529 -51.53 -11.15 11.25
N ILE A 530 -51.94 -10.05 11.87
CA ILE A 530 -51.23 -9.22 12.85
C ILE A 530 -51.28 -9.89 14.23
N VAL A 531 -50.14 -10.03 14.92
CA VAL A 531 -50.07 -10.21 16.41
C VAL A 531 -48.80 -9.51 16.95
N PRO A 532 -48.87 -8.78 18.09
CA PRO A 532 -47.92 -7.73 18.45
C PRO A 532 -46.67 -8.21 19.18
N GLY A 533 -45.59 -7.41 19.04
CA GLY A 533 -44.25 -7.69 19.53
C GLY A 533 -44.06 -7.64 21.03
N SER A 534 -43.23 -8.55 21.54
CA SER A 534 -42.58 -8.46 22.84
C SER A 534 -41.13 -8.01 22.65
N CYS A 535 -40.77 -6.87 23.23
CA CYS A 535 -39.40 -6.39 23.38
C CYS A 535 -38.57 -7.36 24.22
N ILE A 536 -37.37 -7.74 23.75
CA ILE A 536 -36.27 -8.18 24.62
C ILE A 536 -35.01 -7.42 24.23
N LYS A 537 -34.48 -6.72 25.24
CA LYS A 537 -33.14 -6.12 25.29
C LYS A 537 -32.08 -7.23 25.41
N SER A 538 -30.95 -7.05 24.73
CA SER A 538 -29.61 -7.46 25.17
C SER A 538 -28.60 -6.59 24.43
#